data_AF-A0A6V8E211-F1
#
_entry.id   AF-A0A6V8E211-F1
#
_cell.length_a   1.000
_cell.length_b   1.000
_cell.length_c   1.000
_cell.angle_alpha   90.00
_cell.angle_beta   90.00
_cell.angle_gamma   90.00
#
_symmetry.space_group_name_H-M   'P 1'
#
loop_
_entity.id
_entity.type
_entity.pdbx_description
1 polymer ?
#
loop_
_entity_poly.entity_id
_entity_poly.type
_entity_poly.pdbx_seq_one_letter_code
_entity_poly.pdbx_strand_id
1 'polypeptide(L)'
;FEIKDQIDKSSKTAFWTRIPVNAHIVHLGLVLLLIGHITTTVLVDRGDASHRITLVKDEIIIDGDYGFEFNELIATEDDLQVGDGFVGVKITVYDYQDGEFDEIGVVEPGMLRFDRTGTARSEVDVLTRWSGDMVFIFDGTQAQGLMQQTSSNGLDSINLVRVTVYDLPGSHLVWIGWSLMMLGMLGVTFSGISKNKQLVSRTVKLSEQE
;
A
#
# COMPACT_ATOMS: atom_id res chain seq x y z
N PHE A 1 12.23 -46.60 45.51
CA PHE A 1 11.41 -45.38 45.36
C PHE A 1 12.05 -44.31 44.47
N GLU A 2 13.30 -44.48 44.05
CA GLU A 2 14.08 -43.48 43.30
C GLU A 2 13.88 -43.54 41.76
N ILE A 3 13.42 -44.68 41.25
CA ILE A 3 13.22 -44.89 39.79
C ILE A 3 11.93 -44.21 39.29
N LYS A 4 10.92 -44.00 40.17
CA LYS A 4 9.66 -43.36 39.78
C LYS A 4 9.79 -41.84 39.61
N ASP A 5 10.76 -41.21 40.28
CA ASP A 5 10.93 -39.76 40.27
C ASP A 5 11.69 -39.25 39.02
N GLN A 6 12.47 -40.11 38.36
CA GLN A 6 13.12 -39.78 37.09
C GLN A 6 12.17 -39.87 35.89
N ILE A 7 11.13 -40.70 35.96
CA ILE A 7 10.17 -40.86 34.86
C ILE A 7 9.26 -39.64 34.75
N ASP A 8 8.91 -39.00 35.88
CA ASP A 8 8.00 -37.84 35.90
C ASP A 8 8.69 -36.52 35.48
N LYS A 9 10.03 -36.49 35.47
CA LYS A 9 10.81 -35.33 35.02
C LYS A 9 11.02 -35.28 33.50
N SER A 10 10.76 -36.37 32.78
CA SER A 10 11.08 -36.48 31.35
C SER A 10 9.95 -36.06 30.40
N SER A 11 8.72 -35.82 30.86
CA SER A 11 7.57 -35.61 29.96
C SER A 11 7.09 -34.16 29.80
N LYS A 12 7.71 -33.18 30.48
CA LYS A 12 7.27 -31.77 30.46
C LYS A 12 8.16 -30.82 29.66
N THR A 13 8.80 -31.28 28.57
CA THR A 13 9.30 -30.32 27.57
C THR A 13 8.25 -30.19 26.48
N ALA A 14 7.42 -29.15 26.63
CA ALA A 14 6.37 -28.81 25.68
C ALA A 14 6.95 -28.79 24.27
N PHE A 15 6.36 -29.58 23.36
CA PHE A 15 6.73 -29.69 21.94
C PHE A 15 6.98 -28.32 21.27
N TRP A 16 6.31 -27.27 21.76
CA TRP A 16 6.49 -25.85 21.43
C TRP A 16 7.89 -25.26 21.64
N THR A 17 8.75 -25.85 22.49
CA THR A 17 10.13 -25.38 22.70
C THR A 17 11.15 -25.95 21.71
N ARG A 18 10.76 -26.94 20.89
CA ARG A 18 11.65 -27.57 19.90
C ARG A 18 11.53 -26.97 18.50
N ILE A 19 10.45 -26.27 18.19
CA ILE A 19 10.23 -25.68 16.87
C ILE A 19 10.68 -24.20 16.92
N PRO A 20 11.57 -23.74 16.04
CA PRO A 20 11.93 -22.33 15.95
C PRO A 20 10.77 -21.54 15.34
N VAL A 21 9.71 -21.30 16.12
CA VAL A 21 8.51 -20.56 15.72
C VAL A 21 8.87 -19.21 15.10
N ASN A 22 9.87 -18.53 15.66
CA ASN A 22 10.35 -17.25 15.15
C ASN A 22 10.94 -17.35 13.73
N ALA A 23 11.60 -18.47 13.39
CA ALA A 23 12.11 -18.68 12.04
C ALA A 23 10.96 -18.93 11.06
N HIS A 24 9.91 -19.65 11.45
CA HIS A 24 8.73 -19.82 10.60
C HIS A 24 7.95 -18.51 10.39
N ILE A 25 7.93 -17.61 11.39
CA ILE A 25 7.36 -16.26 11.23
C ILE A 25 8.12 -15.49 10.14
N VAL A 26 9.44 -15.58 10.10
CA VAL A 26 10.25 -14.94 9.04
C VAL A 26 9.92 -15.55 7.67
N HIS A 27 9.88 -16.88 7.54
CA HIS A 27 9.56 -17.54 6.27
C HIS A 27 8.13 -17.23 5.78
N LEU A 28 7.17 -17.18 6.70
CA LEU A 28 5.81 -16.75 6.38
C LEU A 28 5.80 -15.31 5.89
N GLY A 29 6.55 -14.41 6.53
CA GLY A 29 6.73 -13.03 6.08
C GLY A 29 7.29 -12.94 4.66
N LEU A 30 8.26 -13.79 4.32
CA LEU A 30 8.84 -13.88 2.97
C LEU A 30 7.80 -14.35 1.94
N VAL A 31 7.02 -15.39 2.26
CA VAL A 31 5.96 -15.89 1.37
C VAL A 31 4.91 -14.80 1.12
N LEU A 32 4.46 -14.11 2.17
CA LEU A 32 3.49 -13.01 2.04
C LEU A 32 4.03 -11.85 1.21
N LEU A 33 5.31 -11.51 1.41
CA LEU A 33 5.98 -10.50 0.59
C LEU A 33 5.99 -10.86 -0.88
N LEU A 34 6.33 -12.11 -1.20
CA LEU A 34 6.40 -12.58 -2.58
C LEU A 34 5.01 -12.58 -3.23
N ILE A 35 3.98 -13.00 -2.51
CA ILE A 35 2.59 -12.91 -2.97
C ILE A 35 2.21 -11.45 -3.22
N GLY A 36 2.41 -10.56 -2.24
CA GLY A 36 2.07 -9.14 -2.38
C GLY A 36 2.81 -8.46 -3.55
N HIS A 37 4.08 -8.78 -3.76
CA HIS A 37 4.85 -8.26 -4.89
C HIS A 37 4.29 -8.75 -6.24
N ILE A 38 4.01 -10.04 -6.37
CA ILE A 38 3.45 -10.59 -7.62
C ILE A 38 2.11 -9.94 -7.92
N THR A 39 1.24 -9.81 -6.91
CA THR A 39 -0.09 -9.22 -7.09
C THR A 39 -0.03 -7.75 -7.49
N THR A 40 0.87 -6.96 -6.92
CA THR A 40 0.96 -5.51 -7.20
C THR A 40 1.83 -5.14 -8.41
N THR A 41 2.73 -6.01 -8.85
CA THR A 41 3.67 -5.70 -9.95
C THR A 41 3.47 -6.51 -11.22
N VAL A 42 2.94 -7.74 -11.12
CA VAL A 42 2.80 -8.65 -12.27
C VAL A 42 1.35 -8.82 -12.70
N LEU A 43 0.39 -8.86 -11.77
CA LEU A 43 -1.02 -9.08 -12.11
C LEU A 43 -1.72 -7.83 -12.66
N VAL A 44 -1.16 -6.64 -12.43
CA VAL A 44 -1.71 -5.38 -12.95
C VAL A 44 -1.09 -5.06 -14.31
N ASP A 45 -1.89 -5.16 -15.38
CA ASP A 45 -1.45 -4.88 -16.74
C ASP A 45 -1.40 -3.36 -17.00
N ARG A 46 -0.24 -2.75 -16.73
CA ARG A 46 0.01 -1.31 -16.95
C ARG A 46 -0.03 -0.88 -18.42
N GLY A 47 -0.06 -1.84 -19.36
CA GLY A 47 -0.18 -1.57 -20.79
C GLY A 47 -1.62 -1.52 -21.28
N ASP A 48 -2.58 -2.03 -20.51
CA ASP A 48 -3.96 -2.18 -20.96
C ASP A 48 -4.70 -0.83 -20.97
N ALA A 49 -5.51 -0.64 -22.00
CA ALA A 49 -6.33 0.55 -22.19
C ALA A 49 -7.55 0.58 -21.25
N SER A 50 -7.94 -0.57 -20.70
CA SER A 50 -9.06 -0.69 -19.74
C SER A 50 -8.89 0.21 -18.52
N HIS A 51 -7.66 0.38 -18.02
CA HIS A 51 -7.36 1.27 -16.90
C HIS A 51 -7.61 2.75 -17.19
N ARG A 52 -7.85 3.15 -18.45
CA ARG A 52 -8.04 4.55 -18.86
C ARG A 52 -9.53 4.86 -18.95
N ILE A 53 -10.06 5.43 -17.89
CA ILE A 53 -11.47 5.77 -17.77
C ILE A 53 -11.66 7.23 -18.20
N THR A 54 -12.74 7.51 -18.92
CA THR A 54 -13.16 8.89 -19.23
C THR A 54 -14.32 9.25 -18.34
N LEU A 55 -14.11 10.23 -17.47
CA LEU A 55 -15.09 10.74 -16.54
C LEU A 55 -15.81 11.95 -17.15
N VAL A 56 -17.11 12.01 -16.94
CA VAL A 56 -17.98 13.13 -17.31
C VAL A 56 -18.31 13.89 -16.02
N LYS A 57 -18.33 15.21 -16.09
CA LYS A 57 -18.61 16.06 -14.93
C LYS A 57 -20.01 15.78 -14.38
N ASP A 58 -20.12 15.65 -13.06
CA ASP A 58 -21.37 15.39 -12.32
C ASP A 58 -22.10 14.10 -12.76
N GLU A 59 -21.35 13.12 -13.29
CA GLU A 59 -21.86 11.81 -13.68
C GLU A 59 -21.00 10.69 -13.09
N ILE A 60 -21.65 9.67 -12.53
CA ILE A 60 -20.99 8.48 -12.00
C ILE A 60 -20.74 7.49 -13.14
N ILE A 61 -19.46 7.24 -13.42
CA ILE A 61 -19.02 6.23 -14.38
C ILE A 61 -18.63 4.96 -13.64
N ILE A 62 -19.23 3.84 -14.02
CA ILE A 62 -18.94 2.53 -13.42
C ILE A 62 -17.84 1.83 -14.22
N ASP A 63 -16.80 1.38 -13.53
CA ASP A 63 -15.76 0.52 -14.08
C ASP A 63 -15.42 -0.61 -13.08
N GLY A 64 -15.72 -1.84 -13.48
CA GLY A 64 -15.64 -3.01 -12.59
C GLY A 64 -16.62 -2.92 -11.43
N ASP A 65 -16.09 -3.03 -10.20
CA ASP A 65 -16.83 -2.96 -8.95
C ASP A 65 -16.82 -1.54 -8.33
N TYR A 66 -16.37 -0.53 -9.08
CA TYR A 66 -16.21 0.84 -8.60
C TYR A 66 -16.97 1.85 -9.45
N GLY A 67 -17.50 2.88 -8.79
CA GLY A 67 -18.05 4.08 -9.41
C GLY A 67 -17.12 5.27 -9.23
N PHE A 68 -16.94 6.06 -10.27
CA PHE A 68 -16.09 7.26 -10.27
C PHE A 68 -16.91 8.47 -10.69
N GLU A 69 -16.97 9.49 -9.85
CA GLU A 69 -17.63 10.76 -10.15
C GLU A 69 -16.61 11.88 -10.28
N PHE A 70 -16.63 12.61 -11.40
CA PHE A 70 -15.84 13.83 -11.55
C PHE A 70 -16.65 15.03 -11.02
N ASN A 71 -16.28 15.54 -9.85
CA ASN A 71 -17.01 16.64 -9.22
C ASN A 71 -16.53 18.02 -9.71
N GLU A 72 -15.23 18.30 -9.58
CA GLU A 72 -14.70 19.63 -9.88
C GLU A 72 -13.23 19.62 -10.32
N LEU A 73 -12.86 20.64 -11.10
CA LEU A 73 -11.48 20.88 -11.51
C LEU A 73 -10.84 21.89 -10.56
N ILE A 74 -9.72 21.51 -9.97
CA ILE A 74 -8.97 22.33 -9.02
C ILE A 74 -7.80 22.96 -9.77
N ALA A 75 -7.71 24.29 -9.76
CA ALA A 75 -6.55 25.00 -10.29
C ALA A 75 -6.03 25.99 -9.25
N THR A 76 -4.78 25.83 -8.87
CA THR A 76 -4.14 26.59 -7.79
C THR A 76 -2.73 26.99 -8.18
N GLU A 77 -2.35 28.24 -7.95
CA GLU A 77 -0.97 28.72 -8.11
C GLU A 77 -0.27 28.97 -6.75
N ASP A 78 -1.03 28.99 -5.66
CA ASP A 78 -0.57 29.29 -4.30
C ASP A 78 -0.38 28.01 -3.46
N ASP A 79 0.44 28.07 -2.40
CA ASP A 79 0.68 26.96 -1.45
C ASP A 79 1.26 25.66 -2.05
N LEU A 80 1.98 25.77 -3.16
CA LEU A 80 2.66 24.64 -3.79
C LEU A 80 4.07 24.46 -3.20
N GLN A 81 4.38 23.25 -2.70
CA GLN A 81 5.73 22.92 -2.21
C GLN A 81 6.80 23.02 -3.32
N VAL A 82 6.37 22.72 -4.54
CA VAL A 82 7.17 22.72 -5.77
C VAL A 82 6.28 23.15 -6.93
N GLY A 83 6.84 23.75 -7.97
CA GLY A 83 6.07 24.22 -9.13
C GLY A 83 5.50 25.64 -8.98
N ASP A 84 4.97 26.17 -10.07
CA ASP A 84 4.38 27.51 -10.20
C ASP A 84 2.90 27.47 -10.61
N GLY A 85 2.29 26.28 -10.59
CA GLY A 85 0.86 26.07 -10.85
C GLY A 85 0.47 24.60 -10.80
N PHE A 86 -0.73 24.31 -10.30
CA PHE A 86 -1.32 22.99 -10.19
C PHE A 86 -2.68 22.98 -10.87
N VAL A 87 -2.95 21.91 -11.62
CA VAL A 87 -4.26 21.62 -12.22
C VAL A 87 -4.59 20.17 -11.90
N GLY A 88 -5.57 19.96 -11.04
CA GLY A 88 -6.05 18.65 -10.60
C GLY A 88 -7.53 18.48 -10.82
N VAL A 89 -7.99 17.25 -10.61
CA VAL A 89 -9.39 16.87 -10.75
C VAL A 89 -9.82 16.14 -9.49
N LYS A 90 -10.90 16.61 -8.89
CA LYS A 90 -11.50 15.98 -7.71
C LYS A 90 -12.44 14.89 -8.15
N ILE A 91 -12.15 13.68 -7.69
CA ILE A 91 -12.87 12.46 -8.06
C ILE A 91 -13.37 11.81 -6.79
N THR A 92 -14.67 11.62 -6.70
CA THR A 92 -15.26 10.81 -5.62
C THR A 92 -15.37 9.36 -6.09
N VAL A 93 -14.92 8.45 -5.24
CA VAL A 93 -14.82 7.02 -5.51
C VAL A 93 -15.88 6.28 -4.68
N TYR A 94 -16.67 5.47 -5.36
CA TYR A 94 -17.75 4.69 -4.78
C TYR A 94 -17.49 3.18 -4.93
N ASP A 95 -17.83 2.40 -3.91
CA ASP A 95 -17.98 0.95 -3.99
C ASP A 95 -19.34 0.68 -4.63
N TYR A 96 -19.36 -0.10 -5.71
CA TYR A 96 -20.58 -0.47 -6.39
C TYR A 96 -20.90 -1.94 -6.08
N GLN A 97 -21.76 -2.16 -5.09
CA GLN A 97 -22.24 -3.48 -4.73
C GLN A 97 -23.77 -3.49 -4.68
N ASP A 98 -24.39 -4.52 -5.27
CA ASP A 98 -25.84 -4.74 -5.23
C ASP A 98 -26.71 -3.54 -5.69
N GLY A 99 -26.16 -2.65 -6.53
CA GLY A 99 -26.86 -1.47 -7.05
C GLY A 99 -26.83 -0.24 -6.15
N GLU A 100 -26.11 -0.30 -5.03
CA GLU A 100 -25.87 0.82 -4.11
C GLU A 100 -24.46 1.41 -4.34
N PHE A 101 -24.33 2.72 -4.12
CA PHE A 101 -23.06 3.43 -4.23
C PHE A 101 -22.62 3.89 -2.85
N ASP A 102 -21.61 3.23 -2.29
CA ASP A 102 -21.04 3.59 -1.00
C ASP A 102 -19.77 4.40 -1.20
N GLU A 103 -19.74 5.64 -0.73
CA GLU A 103 -18.55 6.50 -0.86
C GLU A 103 -17.38 5.92 -0.05
N ILE A 104 -16.29 5.59 -0.74
CA ILE A 104 -15.05 5.07 -0.13
C ILE A 104 -14.08 6.22 0.16
N GLY A 105 -14.07 7.26 -0.67
CA GLY A 105 -13.24 8.44 -0.47
C GLY A 105 -13.13 9.33 -1.69
N VAL A 106 -12.34 10.40 -1.55
CA VAL A 106 -12.10 11.41 -2.59
C VAL A 106 -10.61 11.47 -2.90
N VAL A 107 -10.28 11.60 -4.19
CA VAL A 107 -8.90 11.72 -4.68
C VAL A 107 -8.76 12.94 -5.60
N GLU A 108 -7.57 13.52 -5.62
CA GLU A 108 -7.22 14.74 -6.35
C GLU A 108 -5.96 14.54 -7.23
N PRO A 109 -5.97 13.60 -8.21
CA PRO A 109 -4.88 13.48 -9.16
C PRO A 109 -4.76 14.76 -10.02
N GLY A 110 -3.55 15.07 -10.48
CA GLY A 110 -3.36 16.30 -11.23
C GLY A 110 -2.02 16.43 -11.92
N MET A 111 -1.67 17.67 -12.24
CA MET A 111 -0.44 18.04 -12.90
C MET A 111 0.14 19.28 -12.26
N LEU A 112 1.43 19.23 -12.01
CA LEU A 112 2.21 20.32 -11.49
C LEU A 112 3.06 20.94 -12.62
N ARG A 113 2.92 22.24 -12.82
CA ARG A 113 3.72 23.05 -13.74
C ARG A 113 4.95 23.58 -13.00
N PHE A 114 6.12 23.52 -13.65
CA PHE A 114 7.38 24.01 -13.08
C PHE A 114 7.88 25.29 -13.73
N ASP A 115 7.39 25.61 -14.92
CA ASP A 115 7.72 26.84 -15.63
C ASP A 115 6.63 27.26 -16.62
N ARG A 116 6.61 28.55 -16.96
CA ARG A 116 5.79 29.09 -18.05
C ARG A 116 6.22 28.60 -19.44
N THR A 117 7.33 27.88 -19.55
CA THR A 117 7.86 27.32 -20.80
C THR A 117 7.27 25.95 -21.17
N GLY A 118 6.42 25.39 -20.31
CA GLY A 118 5.57 24.24 -20.63
C GLY A 118 6.06 22.91 -20.08
N THR A 119 6.93 22.90 -19.06
CA THR A 119 7.22 21.65 -18.35
C THR A 119 6.14 21.38 -17.29
N ALA A 120 5.47 20.24 -17.41
CA ALA A 120 4.45 19.78 -16.48
C ALA A 120 4.69 18.31 -16.10
N ARG A 121 4.46 17.96 -14.84
CA ARG A 121 4.60 16.62 -14.28
C ARG A 121 3.26 16.14 -13.75
N SER A 122 2.93 14.87 -13.96
CA SER A 122 1.76 14.27 -13.35
C SER A 122 1.98 14.03 -11.86
N GLU A 123 1.06 14.56 -11.06
CA GLU A 123 0.89 14.24 -9.65
C GLU A 123 -0.14 13.12 -9.54
N VAL A 124 0.25 12.11 -8.80
CA VAL A 124 -0.51 10.88 -8.62
C VAL A 124 -1.15 10.95 -7.25
N ASP A 125 -2.41 10.56 -7.16
CA ASP A 125 -3.09 10.40 -5.87
C ASP A 125 -3.46 8.94 -5.62
N VAL A 126 -3.51 8.53 -4.35
CA VAL A 126 -3.65 7.14 -3.93
C VAL A 126 -4.75 7.01 -2.86
N LEU A 127 -5.79 6.26 -3.20
CA LEU A 127 -6.82 5.86 -2.25
C LEU A 127 -6.43 4.54 -1.59
N THR A 128 -6.14 4.57 -0.29
CA THR A 128 -5.76 3.37 0.48
C THR A 128 -7.00 2.67 1.04
N ARG A 129 -7.15 1.37 0.77
CA ARG A 129 -8.27 0.54 1.25
C ARG A 129 -7.75 -0.74 1.86
N TRP A 130 -8.58 -1.42 2.65
CA TRP A 130 -8.19 -2.71 3.25
C TRP A 130 -7.85 -3.79 2.21
N SER A 131 -8.58 -3.83 1.09
CA SER A 131 -8.36 -4.79 -0.01
C SER A 131 -7.08 -4.51 -0.82
N GLY A 132 -6.60 -3.28 -0.80
CA GLY A 132 -5.48 -2.80 -1.62
C GLY A 132 -5.55 -1.30 -1.85
N ASP A 133 -4.58 -0.78 -2.57
CA ASP A 133 -4.51 0.66 -2.87
C ASP A 133 -4.98 0.90 -4.31
N MET A 134 -5.68 2.02 -4.54
CA MET A 134 -6.08 2.45 -5.86
C MET A 134 -5.31 3.70 -6.24
N VAL A 135 -4.65 3.68 -7.39
CA VAL A 135 -3.73 4.74 -7.83
C VAL A 135 -4.33 5.46 -9.01
N PHE A 136 -4.46 6.78 -8.88
CA PHE A 136 -5.06 7.65 -9.88
C PHE A 136 -3.97 8.50 -10.53
N ILE A 137 -3.89 8.41 -11.86
CA ILE A 137 -2.93 9.16 -12.65
C ILE A 137 -3.70 10.00 -13.67
N PHE A 138 -3.53 11.30 -13.58
CA PHE A 138 -4.10 12.22 -14.55
C PHE A 138 -3.27 12.20 -15.86
N ASP A 139 -3.93 12.05 -17.01
CA ASP A 139 -3.25 11.97 -18.30
C ASP A 139 -2.65 13.34 -18.70
N GLY A 140 -1.33 13.47 -18.55
CA GLY A 140 -0.60 14.70 -18.85
C GLY A 140 -0.69 15.17 -20.31
N THR A 141 -0.97 14.27 -21.25
CA THR A 141 -1.14 14.66 -22.67
C THR A 141 -2.43 15.42 -22.92
N GLN A 142 -3.47 15.20 -22.10
CA GLN A 142 -4.69 16.02 -22.11
C GLN A 142 -4.51 17.27 -21.27
N ALA A 143 -3.81 17.17 -20.14
CA ALA A 143 -3.58 18.29 -19.23
C ALA A 143 -2.97 19.51 -19.90
N GLN A 144 -2.04 19.32 -20.84
CA GLN A 144 -1.40 20.43 -21.54
C GLN A 144 -2.38 21.18 -22.45
N GLY A 145 -3.35 20.47 -23.04
CA GLY A 145 -4.47 21.06 -23.77
C GLY A 145 -5.49 21.73 -22.85
N LEU A 146 -5.78 21.12 -21.69
CA LEU A 146 -6.67 21.67 -20.67
C LEU A 146 -6.10 22.94 -20.04
N MET A 147 -4.80 23.01 -19.75
CA MET A 147 -4.16 24.23 -19.23
C MET A 147 -4.27 25.40 -20.21
N GLN A 148 -4.12 25.14 -21.51
CA GLN A 148 -4.27 26.16 -22.55
C GLN A 148 -5.73 26.60 -22.73
N GLN A 149 -6.68 25.66 -22.59
CA GLN A 149 -8.12 25.94 -22.61
C GLN A 149 -8.60 26.67 -21.35
N THR A 150 -8.20 26.25 -20.15
CA THR A 150 -8.48 26.93 -18.88
C THR A 150 -7.99 28.37 -18.90
N SER A 151 -6.78 28.61 -19.41
CA SER A 151 -6.23 29.97 -19.56
C SER A 151 -6.99 30.83 -20.58
N SER A 152 -7.75 30.24 -21.51
CA SER A 152 -8.43 30.95 -22.60
C SER A 152 -9.95 31.07 -22.41
N ASN A 153 -10.58 30.06 -21.83
CA ASN A 153 -12.04 29.87 -21.78
C ASN A 153 -12.60 29.62 -20.35
N GLY A 154 -11.74 29.54 -19.33
CA GLY A 154 -12.15 29.29 -17.95
C GLY A 154 -12.43 27.82 -17.62
N LEU A 155 -12.43 27.51 -16.31
CA LEU A 155 -12.54 26.15 -15.74
C LEU A 155 -13.87 25.45 -16.05
N ASP A 156 -14.95 26.21 -16.26
CA ASP A 156 -16.30 25.68 -16.49
C ASP A 156 -16.51 25.05 -17.88
N SER A 157 -15.53 25.18 -18.78
CA SER A 157 -15.61 24.65 -20.15
C SER A 157 -15.21 23.16 -20.25
N ILE A 158 -14.69 22.58 -19.16
CA ILE A 158 -14.11 21.22 -19.16
C ILE A 158 -15.11 20.26 -18.50
N ASN A 159 -15.79 19.47 -19.34
CA ASN A 159 -16.79 18.49 -18.90
C ASN A 159 -16.33 17.04 -19.01
N LEU A 160 -15.14 16.80 -19.57
CA LEU A 160 -14.61 15.47 -19.86
C LEU A 160 -13.15 15.41 -19.44
N VAL A 161 -12.81 14.40 -18.65
CA VAL A 161 -11.47 14.17 -18.16
C VAL A 161 -11.12 12.70 -18.34
N ARG A 162 -9.90 12.41 -18.81
CA ARG A 162 -9.39 11.04 -18.79
C ARG A 162 -8.44 10.82 -17.61
N VAL A 163 -8.71 9.77 -16.86
CA VAL A 163 -7.88 9.35 -15.72
C VAL A 163 -7.49 7.89 -15.91
N THR A 164 -6.24 7.58 -15.59
CA THR A 164 -5.79 6.19 -15.50
C THR A 164 -5.91 5.72 -14.06
N VAL A 165 -6.69 4.68 -13.81
CA VAL A 165 -6.94 4.12 -12.48
C VAL A 165 -6.33 2.73 -12.43
N TYR A 166 -5.45 2.49 -11.46
CA TYR A 166 -4.89 1.18 -11.18
C TYR A 166 -5.40 0.66 -9.84
N ASP A 167 -6.04 -0.49 -9.86
CA ASP A 167 -6.32 -1.25 -8.64
C ASP A 167 -5.13 -2.17 -8.32
N LEU A 168 -4.53 -1.99 -7.15
CA LEU A 168 -3.39 -2.78 -6.66
C LEU A 168 -3.87 -3.71 -5.52
N PRO A 169 -4.49 -4.85 -5.83
CA PRO A 169 -4.99 -5.76 -4.80
C PRO A 169 -3.84 -6.30 -3.95
N GLY A 170 -4.07 -6.42 -2.65
CA GLY A 170 -3.12 -7.03 -1.73
C GLY A 170 -1.82 -6.25 -1.53
N SER A 171 -1.77 -4.94 -1.82
CA SER A 171 -0.61 -4.08 -1.53
C SER A 171 -0.16 -4.17 -0.07
N HIS A 172 -1.10 -4.27 0.86
CA HIS A 172 -0.84 -4.43 2.29
C HIS A 172 -0.13 -5.73 2.67
N LEU A 173 -0.18 -6.78 1.83
CA LEU A 173 0.55 -8.02 2.07
C LEU A 173 2.07 -7.81 2.08
N VAL A 174 2.55 -6.84 1.31
CA VAL A 174 3.96 -6.42 1.31
C VAL A 174 4.32 -5.85 2.69
N TRP A 175 3.51 -4.93 3.21
CA TRP A 175 3.72 -4.34 4.53
C TRP A 175 3.66 -5.38 5.64
N ILE A 176 2.62 -6.23 5.64
CA ILE A 176 2.46 -7.31 6.63
C ILE A 176 3.65 -8.27 6.58
N GLY A 177 4.09 -8.67 5.39
CA GLY A 177 5.22 -9.57 5.24
C GLY A 177 6.53 -8.95 5.76
N TRP A 178 6.79 -7.67 5.47
CA TRP A 178 7.92 -6.93 6.06
C TRP A 178 7.87 -6.88 7.58
N SER A 179 6.70 -6.54 8.15
CA SER A 179 6.51 -6.49 9.60
C SER A 179 6.74 -7.85 10.25
N LEU A 180 6.24 -8.94 9.66
CA LEU A 180 6.45 -10.30 10.17
C LEU A 180 7.92 -10.70 10.13
N MET A 181 8.66 -10.37 9.06
CA MET A 181 10.09 -10.65 9.02
C MET A 181 10.85 -9.88 10.11
N MET A 182 10.53 -8.60 10.31
CA MET A 182 11.16 -7.79 11.37
C MET A 182 10.87 -8.35 12.76
N LEU A 183 9.60 -8.69 13.06
CA LEU A 183 9.20 -9.28 14.33
C LEU A 183 9.83 -10.67 14.54
N GLY A 184 9.87 -11.50 13.49
CA GLY A 184 10.51 -12.82 13.54
C GLY A 184 12.01 -12.72 13.81
N MET A 185 12.72 -11.81 13.13
CA MET A 185 14.15 -11.57 13.37
C MET A 185 14.42 -11.06 14.79
N LEU A 186 13.62 -10.11 15.28
CA LEU A 186 13.69 -9.65 16.67
C LEU A 186 13.47 -10.82 17.65
N GLY A 187 12.47 -11.66 17.41
CA GLY A 187 12.21 -12.85 18.23
C GLY A 187 13.40 -13.83 18.27
N VAL A 188 14.07 -14.05 17.13
CA VAL A 188 15.28 -14.88 17.05
C VAL A 188 16.43 -14.27 17.86
N THR A 189 16.69 -12.96 17.72
CA THR A 189 17.80 -12.31 18.42
C THR A 189 17.58 -12.28 19.94
N PHE A 190 16.38 -11.94 20.41
CA PHE A 190 16.04 -11.98 21.84
C PHE A 190 16.18 -13.39 22.42
N SER A 191 15.71 -14.40 21.68
CA SER A 191 15.86 -15.81 22.10
C SER A 191 17.32 -16.24 22.17
N GLY A 192 18.15 -15.79 21.23
CA GLY A 192 19.60 -16.04 21.22
C GLY A 192 20.30 -15.40 22.43
N ILE A 193 20.00 -14.14 22.72
CA ILE A 193 20.57 -13.42 23.87
C ILE A 193 20.17 -14.09 25.19
N SER A 194 18.89 -14.46 25.34
CA SER A 194 18.38 -15.12 26.55
C SER A 194 19.05 -16.48 26.78
N LYS A 195 19.14 -17.32 25.73
CA LYS A 195 19.86 -18.61 25.81
C LYS A 195 21.34 -18.41 26.15
N ASN A 196 22.00 -17.41 25.58
CA ASN A 196 23.41 -17.13 25.88
C ASN A 196 23.62 -16.71 27.34
N LYS A 197 22.78 -15.82 27.89
CA LYS A 197 22.78 -15.47 29.33
C LYS A 197 22.57 -16.70 30.22
N GLN A 198 21.66 -17.60 29.85
CA GLN A 198 21.44 -18.85 30.58
C GLN A 198 22.66 -19.77 30.54
N LEU A 199 23.34 -19.90 29.40
CA LEU A 199 24.54 -20.72 29.27
C LEU A 199 25.70 -20.16 30.11
N VAL A 200 25.95 -18.85 30.05
CA VAL A 200 27.00 -18.19 30.84
C VAL A 200 26.76 -18.37 32.35
N SER A 201 25.54 -18.13 32.82
CA SER A 201 25.20 -18.31 34.25
C SER A 201 25.31 -19.77 34.71
N ARG A 202 25.05 -20.74 33.84
CA ARG A 202 25.24 -22.17 34.14
C ARG A 202 26.72 -22.52 34.22
N THR A 203 27.57 -22.00 33.34
CA THR A 203 29.02 -22.23 33.36
C THR A 203 29.66 -21.67 34.63
N VAL A 204 29.30 -20.44 35.03
CA VAL A 204 29.83 -19.81 36.25
C VAL A 204 29.48 -20.64 37.51
N LYS A 205 28.24 -21.14 37.60
CA LYS A 205 27.83 -21.99 38.72
C LYS A 205 28.59 -23.31 38.80
N LEU A 206 28.99 -23.87 37.67
CA LEU A 206 29.76 -25.13 37.64
C LEU A 206 31.21 -24.90 38.09
N SER A 207 31.83 -23.77 37.76
CA SER A 207 33.18 -23.43 38.22
C SER A 207 33.27 -23.02 39.69
N GLU A 208 32.17 -22.58 40.31
CA GLU A 208 32.11 -22.29 41.76
C GLU A 208 31.92 -23.55 42.62
N GLN A 209 31.66 -24.71 41.99
CA GLN A 209 31.44 -25.99 42.67
C GLN A 209 32.64 -26.96 42.60
N GLU A 210 33.71 -26.60 41.86
CA GLU A 210 35.01 -27.28 41.85
C GLU A 210 35.99 -26.62 42.83
#